data_AF-A0A944P687-F1
#
_entry.id   AF-A0A944P687-F1
#
_cell.length_a   1.000
_cell.length_b   1.000
_cell.length_c   1.000
_cell.angle_alpha   90.00
_cell.angle_beta   90.00
_cell.angle_gamma   90.00
#
_symmetry.space_group_name_H-M   'P 1'
#
loop_
_entity.id
_entity.type
_entity.pdbx_description
1 polymer ?
#
loop_
_entity_poly.entity_id
_entity_poly.type
_entity_poly.pdbx_seq_one_letter_code
_entity_poly.pdbx_strand_id
1 'polypeptide(L)'
;MEKLLAGATSEELRAMLVALGSKPPGTKQQRLAALVEHHSDPGAVAEVVARAPSITQKLLGRRADSATGQQQFIMFGSPGPDLEPGARWALDRGLLIVDRHRYGPARMPVEVALALRGPEWHAPFDPLPPSAQVVSVGRGHETTAPRVRTSVGPAGGPPTAAWAVGGSDVVGPGRERGTARTEETAVRHRWSKASAGRAR
;
A
#
# COMPACT_ATOMS: atom_id res chain seq x y z
N MET A 1 1.56 -3.40 1.03
CA MET A 1 2.63 -2.39 0.87
C MET A 1 3.85 -2.63 1.77
N GLU A 2 3.67 -2.64 3.10
CA GLU A 2 4.77 -2.54 4.08
C GLU A 2 5.89 -3.55 3.88
N LYS A 3 5.54 -4.80 3.55
CA LYS A 3 6.51 -5.88 3.27
C LYS A 3 7.45 -5.57 2.10
N LEU A 4 6.97 -4.87 1.07
CA LEU A 4 7.80 -4.47 -0.07
C LEU A 4 8.73 -3.31 0.31
N LEU A 5 8.28 -2.40 1.18
CA LEU A 5 9.04 -1.23 1.64
C LEU A 5 10.00 -1.52 2.80
N ALA A 6 9.90 -2.68 3.46
CA ALA A 6 10.74 -3.02 4.61
C ALA A 6 12.25 -2.92 4.30
N GLY A 7 12.64 -3.30 3.08
CA GLY A 7 14.01 -3.23 2.58
C GLY A 7 14.45 -1.84 2.08
N ALA A 8 13.54 -0.86 1.98
CA ALA A 8 13.87 0.49 1.53
C ALA A 8 14.63 1.28 2.62
N THR A 9 15.57 2.10 2.18
CA THR A 9 16.34 2.98 3.05
C THR A 9 15.54 4.21 3.47
N SER A 10 15.96 4.87 4.55
CA SER A 10 15.29 6.07 5.06
C SER A 10 15.32 7.22 4.05
N GLU A 11 16.38 7.32 3.24
CA GLU A 11 16.53 8.33 2.19
C GLU A 11 15.64 8.06 0.97
N GLU A 12 15.49 6.79 0.58
CA GLU A 12 14.54 6.43 -0.48
C GLU A 12 13.11 6.77 -0.08
N LEU A 13 12.69 6.43 1.14
CA LEU A 13 11.36 6.79 1.65
C LEU A 13 11.15 8.31 1.69
N ARG A 14 12.20 9.06 2.05
CA ARG A 14 12.18 10.52 2.03
C ARG A 14 12.01 11.04 0.60
N ALA A 15 12.79 10.54 -0.34
CA ALA A 15 12.74 10.94 -1.75
C ALA A 15 11.36 10.65 -2.35
N MET A 16 10.77 9.50 -2.06
CA MET A 16 9.41 9.16 -2.50
C MET A 16 8.36 10.13 -1.97
N LEU A 17 8.39 10.44 -0.67
CA LEU A 17 7.45 11.40 -0.08
C LEU A 17 7.59 12.80 -0.70
N VAL A 18 8.82 13.24 -0.95
CA VAL A 18 9.08 14.51 -1.63
C VAL A 18 8.56 14.50 -3.07
N ALA A 19 8.75 13.41 -3.81
CA ALA A 19 8.25 13.28 -5.18
C ALA A 19 6.72 13.24 -5.28
N LEU A 20 6.04 12.81 -4.20
CA LEU A 20 4.60 12.89 -4.04
C LEU A 20 4.11 14.30 -3.66
N GLY A 21 5.01 15.16 -3.18
CA GLY A 21 4.70 16.52 -2.71
C GLY A 21 4.42 16.62 -1.20
N SER A 22 4.67 15.54 -0.45
CA SER A 22 4.44 15.46 0.99
C SER A 22 5.69 15.81 1.79
N LYS A 23 5.52 16.50 2.93
CA LYS A 23 6.64 16.80 3.84
C LYS A 23 7.09 15.51 4.53
N PRO A 24 8.36 15.07 4.38
CA PRO A 24 8.82 13.85 5.00
C PRO A 24 9.00 14.03 6.52
N PRO A 25 8.43 13.14 7.34
CA PRO A 25 8.63 13.17 8.78
C PRO A 25 10.04 12.72 9.18
N GLY A 26 10.39 12.90 10.47
CA GLY A 26 11.75 12.77 10.97
C GLY A 26 12.30 11.35 10.93
N THR A 27 11.53 10.36 11.36
CA THR A 27 12.01 8.97 11.52
C THR A 27 11.66 8.07 10.34
N LYS A 28 12.44 6.99 10.12
CA LYS A 28 12.16 6.00 9.07
C LYS A 28 10.76 5.41 9.19
N GLN A 29 10.35 5.05 10.41
CA GLN A 29 9.01 4.48 10.68
C GLN A 29 7.89 5.46 10.35
N GLN A 30 8.03 6.73 10.72
CA GLN A 30 7.04 7.75 10.36
C GLN A 30 6.98 7.97 8.85
N ARG A 31 8.11 7.93 8.14
CA ARG A 31 8.14 8.06 6.67
C ARG A 31 7.43 6.89 6.00
N LEU A 32 7.68 5.67 6.49
CA LEU A 32 7.00 4.47 6.00
C LEU A 32 5.49 4.55 6.24
N ALA A 33 5.07 4.92 7.46
CA ALA A 33 3.66 5.07 7.79
C ALA A 33 2.98 6.14 6.91
N ALA A 34 3.61 7.29 6.71
CA ALA A 34 3.08 8.35 5.83
C ALA A 34 2.96 7.88 4.36
N LEU A 35 3.92 7.09 3.88
CA LEU A 35 3.89 6.55 2.53
C LEU A 35 2.79 5.50 2.36
N VAL A 36 2.60 4.63 3.36
CA VAL A 36 1.52 3.63 3.38
C VAL A 36 0.16 4.29 3.45
N GLU A 37 -0.01 5.30 4.29
CA GLU A 37 -1.25 6.07 4.41
C GLU A 37 -1.65 6.70 3.07
N HIS A 38 -0.72 7.43 2.45
CA HIS A 38 -0.97 8.07 1.15
C HIS A 38 -1.39 7.08 0.06
N HIS A 39 -0.81 5.89 0.03
CA HIS A 39 -1.13 4.89 -1.00
C HIS A 39 -2.31 3.98 -0.64
N SER A 40 -2.78 4.03 0.60
CA SER A 40 -4.02 3.36 1.02
C SER A 40 -5.25 4.10 0.50
N ASP A 41 -5.15 5.41 0.25
CA ASP A 41 -6.21 6.19 -0.37
C ASP A 41 -6.22 6.02 -1.90
N PRO A 42 -7.25 5.36 -2.48
CA PRO A 42 -7.34 5.18 -3.93
C PRO A 42 -7.49 6.51 -4.68
N GLY A 43 -8.09 7.54 -4.06
CA GLY A 43 -8.23 8.87 -4.64
C GLY A 43 -6.89 9.55 -4.83
N ALA A 44 -6.07 9.59 -3.77
CA ALA A 44 -4.71 10.12 -3.83
C ALA A 44 -3.84 9.40 -4.87
N VAL A 45 -3.95 8.07 -4.97
CA VAL A 45 -3.23 7.29 -6.00
C VAL A 45 -3.69 7.67 -7.41
N ALA A 46 -5.00 7.77 -7.66
CA ALA A 46 -5.53 8.16 -8.95
C ALA A 46 -5.07 9.58 -9.37
N GLU A 47 -5.06 10.53 -8.44
CA GLU A 47 -4.57 11.90 -8.69
C GLU A 47 -3.07 11.95 -9.02
N VAL A 48 -2.25 11.15 -8.34
CA VAL A 48 -0.83 11.02 -8.67
C VAL A 48 -0.67 10.46 -10.08
N VAL A 49 -1.40 9.39 -10.40
CA VAL A 49 -1.30 8.71 -11.71
C VAL A 49 -1.80 9.60 -12.84
N ALA A 50 -2.84 10.41 -12.63
CA ALA A 50 -3.32 11.38 -13.62
C ALA A 50 -2.26 12.42 -14.01
N ARG A 51 -1.33 12.75 -13.10
CA ARG A 51 -0.19 13.65 -13.35
C ARG A 51 1.00 12.94 -14.02
N ALA A 52 0.96 11.61 -14.14
CA ALA A 52 2.05 10.85 -14.72
C ALA A 52 2.13 11.06 -16.24
N PRO A 53 3.33 10.95 -16.84
CA PRO A 53 3.46 10.85 -18.29
C PRO A 53 2.62 9.70 -18.84
N SER A 54 2.05 9.85 -20.03
CA SER A 54 1.15 8.84 -20.62
C SER A 54 1.80 7.47 -20.78
N ILE A 55 3.12 7.43 -20.99
CA ILE A 55 3.90 6.18 -21.03
C ILE A 55 3.83 5.46 -19.67
N THR A 56 4.00 6.20 -18.58
CA THR A 56 3.90 5.66 -17.22
C THR A 56 2.48 5.23 -16.90
N GLN A 57 1.46 5.99 -17.29
CA GLN A 57 0.06 5.59 -17.10
C GLN A 57 -0.25 4.25 -17.79
N LYS A 58 0.21 4.08 -19.04
CA LYS A 58 0.05 2.82 -19.79
C LYS A 58 0.81 1.66 -19.14
N LEU A 59 2.02 1.91 -18.63
CA LEU A 59 2.80 0.90 -17.91
C LEU A 59 2.09 0.47 -16.62
N LEU A 60 1.59 1.42 -15.85
CA LEU A 60 0.89 1.17 -14.60
C LEU A 60 -0.44 0.43 -14.84
N GLY A 61 -1.24 0.84 -15.83
CA GLY A 61 -2.46 0.13 -16.21
C GLY A 61 -2.20 -1.32 -16.59
N ARG A 62 -1.20 -1.58 -17.45
CA ARG A 62 -0.81 -2.95 -17.84
C ARG A 62 -0.41 -3.81 -16.62
N ARG A 63 0.35 -3.23 -15.68
CA ARG A 63 0.78 -3.94 -14.47
C ARG A 63 -0.36 -4.14 -13.47
N ALA A 64 -1.32 -3.22 -13.42
CA ALA A 64 -2.53 -3.37 -12.64
C ALA A 64 -3.41 -4.49 -13.23
N ASP A 65 -3.59 -4.56 -14.55
CA ASP A 65 -4.43 -5.59 -15.17
C ASP A 65 -3.79 -6.99 -15.16
N SER A 66 -2.46 -7.05 -15.06
CA SER A 66 -1.75 -8.33 -14.96
C SER A 66 -2.13 -9.03 -13.65
N ALA A 67 -2.75 -10.22 -13.77
CA ALA A 67 -3.13 -11.03 -12.63
C ALA A 67 -1.95 -11.19 -11.64
N THR A 68 -2.25 -11.05 -10.35
CA THR A 68 -1.31 -11.17 -9.22
C THR A 68 -0.48 -12.44 -9.38
N GLY A 69 0.77 -12.30 -9.84
CA GLY A 69 1.69 -13.44 -9.96
C GLY A 69 2.24 -13.73 -11.34
N GLN A 70 1.92 -12.94 -12.39
CA GLN A 70 2.72 -12.95 -13.61
C GLN A 70 4.11 -12.37 -13.29
N GLN A 71 4.96 -13.22 -12.73
CA GLN A 71 6.38 -12.96 -12.52
C GLN A 71 6.93 -12.71 -13.92
N GLN A 72 7.14 -11.43 -14.25
CA GLN A 72 7.80 -11.05 -15.50
C GLN A 72 9.12 -11.80 -15.49
N PHE A 73 9.21 -12.85 -16.31
CA PHE A 73 10.38 -13.70 -16.38
C PHE A 73 11.55 -12.79 -16.75
N ILE A 74 12.55 -12.73 -15.87
CA ILE A 74 13.83 -12.11 -16.23
C ILE A 74 14.50 -13.10 -17.17
N MET A 75 14.30 -12.92 -18.48
CA MET A 75 15.18 -13.56 -19.46
C MET A 75 16.52 -12.83 -19.35
N PHE A 76 17.62 -13.57 -19.18
CA PHE A 76 18.96 -13.00 -19.12
C PHE A 76 19.19 -12.12 -20.37
N GLY A 77 19.47 -10.82 -20.17
CA GLY A 77 19.56 -9.82 -21.25
C GLY A 77 18.30 -8.97 -21.50
N SER A 78 17.19 -9.22 -20.78
CA SER A 78 16.05 -8.31 -20.79
C SER A 78 16.35 -7.06 -19.98
N PRO A 79 15.92 -5.87 -20.43
CA PRO A 79 16.09 -4.65 -19.65
C PRO A 79 15.43 -4.83 -18.27
N GLY A 80 16.21 -4.65 -17.21
CA GLY A 80 15.70 -4.63 -15.85
C GLY A 80 14.57 -3.60 -15.68
N PRO A 81 13.80 -3.65 -14.59
CA PRO A 81 12.65 -2.78 -14.38
C PRO A 81 12.96 -1.27 -14.40
N ASP A 82 14.22 -0.87 -14.14
CA ASP A 82 14.69 0.52 -14.30
C ASP A 82 14.79 0.98 -15.77
N LEU A 83 14.75 0.05 -16.72
CA LEU A 83 14.95 0.31 -18.14
C LEU A 83 13.65 0.35 -18.95
N GLU A 84 12.50 -0.02 -18.37
CA GLU A 84 11.21 0.22 -19.04
C GLU A 84 10.89 1.72 -19.06
N PRO A 85 10.53 2.30 -20.21
CA PRO A 85 10.12 3.69 -20.30
C PRO A 85 8.99 4.00 -19.32
N GLY A 86 9.19 5.02 -18.49
CA GLY A 86 8.20 5.46 -17.49
C GLY A 86 8.25 4.72 -16.16
N ALA A 87 9.03 3.65 -16.01
CA ALA A 87 9.20 2.94 -14.73
C ALA A 87 9.93 3.80 -13.69
N ARG A 88 10.96 4.53 -14.11
CA ARG A 88 11.71 5.50 -13.27
C ARG A 88 10.77 6.46 -12.53
N TRP A 89 9.82 7.07 -13.26
CA TRP A 89 8.87 8.02 -12.69
C TRP A 89 8.00 7.38 -11.60
N ALA A 90 7.60 6.12 -11.79
CA ALA A 90 6.77 5.37 -10.86
C ALA A 90 7.57 4.87 -9.63
N LEU A 91 8.84 4.48 -9.83
CA LEU A 91 9.77 4.12 -8.76
C LEU A 91 10.07 5.31 -7.84
N ASP A 92 10.33 6.47 -8.43
CA ASP A 92 10.61 7.71 -7.69
C ASP A 92 9.43 8.12 -6.77
N ARG A 93 8.22 7.62 -7.03
CA ARG A 93 6.99 7.91 -6.27
C ARG A 93 6.47 6.75 -5.43
N GLY A 94 7.15 5.59 -5.45
CA GLY A 94 6.73 4.40 -4.70
C GLY A 94 5.52 3.66 -5.29
N LEU A 95 5.09 3.99 -6.52
CA LEU A 95 4.04 3.25 -7.24
C LEU A 95 4.54 1.91 -7.77
N LEU A 96 5.86 1.81 -7.96
CA LEU A 96 6.59 0.57 -8.16
C LEU A 96 7.69 0.50 -7.10
N ILE A 97 8.02 -0.71 -6.64
CA ILE A 97 9.05 -0.94 -5.64
C ILE A 97 9.99 -2.03 -6.12
N VAL A 98 11.30 -1.77 -6.11
CA VAL A 98 12.32 -2.80 -6.31
C VAL A 98 12.47 -3.59 -5.01
N ASP A 99 12.16 -4.89 -5.07
CA ASP A 99 12.39 -5.79 -3.93
C ASP A 99 13.88 -6.09 -3.82
N ARG A 100 14.57 -5.45 -2.88
CA ARG A 100 16.03 -5.63 -2.69
C ARG A 100 16.38 -7.02 -2.14
N HIS A 101 15.43 -7.70 -1.50
CA HIS A 101 15.65 -9.04 -0.93
C HIS A 101 15.35 -10.16 -1.93
N ARG A 102 14.71 -9.83 -3.05
CA ARG A 102 14.45 -10.76 -4.14
C ARG A 102 15.00 -10.17 -5.43
N TYR A 103 16.07 -10.75 -5.95
CA TYR A 103 16.51 -10.47 -7.33
C TYR A 103 15.31 -10.64 -8.27
N GLY A 104 14.78 -9.54 -8.80
CA GLY A 104 13.48 -9.54 -9.45
C GLY A 104 13.08 -8.17 -10.00
N PRO A 105 12.10 -8.15 -10.92
CA PRO A 105 11.56 -6.92 -11.47
C PRO A 105 10.85 -6.11 -10.37
N ALA A 106 10.76 -4.79 -10.56
CA ALA A 106 9.99 -3.92 -9.67
C ALA A 106 8.55 -4.42 -9.60
N ARG A 107 7.97 -4.43 -8.40
CA ARG A 107 6.61 -4.90 -8.15
C ARG A 107 5.69 -3.72 -7.88
N MET A 108 4.47 -3.83 -8.39
CA MET A 108 3.39 -2.92 -8.04
C MET A 108 2.81 -3.35 -6.68
N PRO A 109 2.70 -2.45 -5.69
CA PRO A 109 1.96 -2.73 -4.46
C PRO A 109 0.51 -3.11 -4.76
N VAL A 110 -0.07 -4.01 -3.96
CA VAL A 110 -1.45 -4.46 -4.15
C VAL A 110 -2.44 -3.31 -4.00
N GLU A 111 -2.18 -2.38 -3.09
CA GLU A 111 -3.00 -1.21 -2.83
C GLU A 111 -3.08 -0.30 -4.08
N VAL A 112 -1.93 -0.09 -4.74
CA VAL A 112 -1.84 0.67 -6.00
C VAL A 112 -2.55 -0.06 -7.13
N ALA A 113 -2.37 -1.38 -7.24
CA ALA A 113 -3.05 -2.17 -8.26
C ALA A 113 -4.57 -2.12 -8.11
N LEU A 114 -5.08 -2.21 -6.87
CA LEU A 114 -6.51 -2.09 -6.58
C LEU A 114 -7.04 -0.69 -6.87
N ALA A 115 -6.33 0.36 -6.45
CA ALA A 115 -6.71 1.74 -6.75
C ALA A 115 -6.82 2.00 -8.26
N LEU A 116 -5.92 1.42 -9.06
CA LEU A 116 -5.92 1.55 -10.52
C LEU A 116 -7.04 0.76 -11.20
N ARG A 117 -7.42 -0.39 -10.65
CA ARG A 117 -8.53 -1.21 -11.17
C ARG A 117 -9.90 -0.62 -10.82
N GLY A 118 -9.96 0.20 -9.78
CA GLY A 118 -11.16 0.89 -9.33
C GLY A 118 -12.03 0.06 -8.37
N PRO A 119 -13.03 0.70 -7.74
CA PRO A 119 -13.84 0.09 -6.68
C PRO A 119 -14.75 -1.04 -7.18
N GLU A 120 -15.09 -1.04 -8.47
CA GLU A 120 -15.94 -2.06 -9.09
C GLU A 120 -15.19 -3.35 -9.45
N TRP A 121 -13.87 -3.37 -9.26
CA TRP A 121 -13.06 -4.53 -9.65
C TRP A 121 -13.15 -5.65 -8.61
N HIS A 122 -13.59 -6.81 -9.06
CA HIS A 122 -13.54 -8.05 -8.30
C HIS A 122 -12.60 -9.05 -8.97
N ALA A 123 -11.72 -9.66 -8.19
CA ALA A 123 -10.89 -10.76 -8.66
C ALA A 123 -11.79 -11.92 -9.11
N PRO A 124 -11.55 -12.53 -10.28
CA PRO A 124 -12.22 -13.77 -10.64
C PRO A 124 -11.91 -14.82 -9.57
N PHE A 125 -12.91 -15.20 -8.78
CA PHE A 125 -12.80 -16.22 -7.76
C PHE A 125 -13.75 -17.37 -8.12
N ASP A 126 -13.18 -18.51 -8.50
CA ASP A 126 -13.91 -19.75 -8.75
C ASP A 126 -13.53 -20.75 -7.64
N PRO A 127 -14.31 -20.82 -6.55
CA PRO A 127 -14.01 -21.71 -5.43
C PRO A 127 -14.22 -23.16 -5.85
N LEU A 128 -13.14 -23.93 -5.93
CA LEU A 128 -13.20 -25.39 -5.98
C LEU A 128 -13.52 -25.93 -4.58
N PRO A 129 -14.72 -26.51 -4.34
CA PRO A 129 -15.03 -27.08 -3.04
C PRO A 129 -14.09 -28.27 -2.75
N PRO A 130 -13.58 -28.41 -1.51
CA PRO A 130 -12.76 -29.57 -1.16
C PRO A 130 -13.60 -30.84 -1.30
N SER A 131 -13.01 -31.88 -1.88
CA SER A 131 -13.66 -33.20 -2.00
C SER A 131 -13.96 -33.75 -0.60
N ALA A 132 -15.25 -33.88 -0.27
CA ALA A 132 -15.68 -34.50 0.98
C ALA A 132 -15.33 -35.99 0.97
N GLN A 133 -14.62 -36.47 1.99
CA GLN A 133 -14.45 -37.91 2.18
C GLN A 133 -15.79 -38.51 2.61
N VAL A 134 -16.37 -39.37 1.78
CA VAL A 134 -17.60 -40.10 2.09
C VAL A 134 -17.21 -41.38 2.81
N VAL A 135 -17.59 -41.51 4.07
CA VAL A 135 -17.47 -42.77 4.82
C VAL A 135 -18.80 -43.51 4.72
N SER A 136 -18.79 -44.71 4.14
CA SER A 136 -19.96 -45.57 4.08
C SER A 136 -20.36 -46.00 5.48
N VAL A 137 -21.44 -45.43 6.02
CA VAL A 137 -22.12 -45.97 7.21
C VAL A 137 -22.91 -47.20 6.79
N GLY A 138 -22.58 -48.35 7.36
CA GLY A 138 -23.34 -49.59 7.14
C GLY A 138 -24.79 -49.42 7.60
N ARG A 139 -25.74 -50.04 6.88
CA ARG A 139 -27.14 -50.10 7.31
C ARG A 139 -27.23 -50.91 8.61
N GLY A 140 -27.23 -50.20 9.72
CA GLY A 140 -27.37 -50.81 11.03
C GLY A 140 -27.17 -49.77 12.11
N HIS A 141 -28.26 -49.49 12.82
CA HIS A 141 -28.37 -48.65 14.00
C HIS A 141 -28.67 -47.16 13.74
N GLU A 142 -29.97 -46.85 13.80
CA GLU A 142 -30.46 -45.54 14.19
C GLU A 142 -29.99 -45.26 15.63
N THR A 143 -28.80 -44.68 15.80
CA THR A 143 -28.43 -43.99 17.03
C THR A 143 -28.84 -42.54 16.86
N THR A 144 -29.79 -42.11 17.68
CA THR A 144 -30.16 -40.70 17.87
C THR A 144 -28.88 -39.86 17.98
N ALA A 145 -28.78 -38.82 17.15
CA ALA A 145 -27.59 -37.98 17.11
C ALA A 145 -27.42 -37.25 18.46
N PRO A 146 -26.26 -37.33 19.14
CA PRO A 146 -25.97 -36.37 20.18
C PRO A 146 -25.86 -34.99 19.53
N ARG A 147 -26.70 -34.08 20.00
CA ARG A 147 -26.65 -32.63 19.76
C ARG A 147 -25.19 -32.17 19.84
N VAL A 148 -24.60 -31.79 18.71
CA VAL A 148 -23.25 -31.22 18.65
C VAL A 148 -23.23 -29.93 19.46
N ARG A 149 -22.65 -30.01 20.66
CA ARG A 149 -22.31 -28.84 21.47
C ARG A 149 -21.04 -28.26 20.88
N THR A 150 -21.10 -27.08 20.28
CA THR A 150 -19.92 -26.31 19.88
C THR A 150 -19.15 -25.96 21.15
N SER A 151 -18.08 -26.69 21.46
CA SER A 151 -17.11 -26.27 22.47
C SER A 151 -16.27 -25.16 21.85
N VAL A 152 -16.66 -23.90 22.09
CA VAL A 152 -15.70 -22.80 22.15
C VAL A 152 -14.78 -23.13 23.33
N GLY A 153 -13.56 -23.55 23.03
CA GLY A 153 -12.52 -23.68 24.05
C GLY A 153 -12.23 -22.30 24.65
N PRO A 154 -12.11 -22.16 25.98
CA PRO A 154 -11.67 -20.91 26.56
C PRO A 154 -10.27 -20.58 26.08
N ALA A 155 -10.12 -19.36 25.58
CA ALA A 155 -8.83 -18.74 25.34
C ALA A 155 -7.95 -18.94 26.57
N GLY A 156 -6.70 -19.33 26.30
CA GLY A 156 -5.65 -19.48 27.30
C GLY A 156 -5.60 -18.27 28.23
N GLY A 157 -5.35 -18.57 29.50
CA GLY A 157 -5.28 -17.59 30.57
C GLY A 157 -4.31 -16.45 30.26
N PRO A 158 -4.51 -15.29 30.92
CA PRO A 158 -3.63 -14.15 30.76
C PRO A 158 -2.24 -14.47 31.31
N PRO A 159 -1.16 -13.99 30.66
CA PRO A 159 0.14 -13.94 31.31
C PRO A 159 0.06 -12.97 32.50
N THR A 160 0.37 -13.49 33.68
CA THR A 160 0.72 -12.70 34.86
C THR A 160 1.92 -11.81 34.56
N ALA A 161 1.69 -10.50 34.47
CA ALA A 161 2.73 -9.49 34.58
C ALA A 161 2.32 -8.54 35.72
N ALA A 162 2.91 -8.81 36.89
CA ALA A 162 2.94 -7.88 38.00
C ALA A 162 3.86 -6.71 37.64
N TRP A 163 3.31 -5.51 37.55
CA TRP A 163 4.06 -4.28 37.75
C TRP A 163 3.19 -3.33 38.58
N ALA A 164 3.82 -2.82 39.63
CA ALA A 164 3.21 -2.03 40.67
C ALA A 164 2.82 -0.65 40.15
N VAL A 165 1.64 -0.20 40.58
CA VAL A 165 1.21 1.20 40.54
C VAL A 165 1.83 1.91 41.74
N GLY A 166 2.60 2.96 41.48
CA GLY A 166 3.05 3.93 42.47
C GLY A 166 2.72 5.34 41.99
N GLY A 167 1.72 5.95 42.64
CA GLY A 167 1.72 7.35 43.08
C GLY A 167 1.83 8.48 42.05
N SER A 168 0.70 9.18 41.89
CA SER A 168 0.57 10.57 41.45
C SER A 168 1.61 11.51 42.09
N ASP A 169 1.98 12.58 41.39
CA ASP A 169 1.62 13.91 41.89
C ASP A 169 1.71 15.01 40.82
N VAL A 170 0.87 16.01 41.09
CA VAL A 170 0.56 17.25 40.37
C VAL A 170 1.74 18.23 40.36
N VAL A 171 1.82 19.11 39.32
CA VAL A 171 2.11 20.56 39.39
C VAL A 171 2.48 21.09 37.98
N GLY A 172 1.58 21.90 37.38
CA GLY A 172 1.99 23.00 36.47
C GLY A 172 2.44 24.21 37.30
N PRO A 173 2.80 25.40 36.76
CA PRO A 173 2.29 26.00 35.52
C PRO A 173 3.31 26.89 34.74
N GLY A 174 2.82 27.65 33.75
CA GLY A 174 3.34 28.98 33.39
C GLY A 174 4.03 29.08 32.02
N ARG A 175 3.37 29.70 31.03
CA ARG A 175 3.63 31.07 30.49
C ARG A 175 4.96 31.18 29.73
N GLU A 176 5.11 31.80 28.56
CA GLU A 176 4.30 32.71 27.76
C GLU A 176 5.06 33.09 26.47
N ARG A 177 4.31 33.49 25.45
CA ARG A 177 4.54 34.61 24.50
C ARG A 177 5.69 34.60 23.48
N GLY A 178 5.33 35.06 22.27
CA GLY A 178 6.23 35.67 21.27
C GLY A 178 5.88 35.24 19.84
N THR A 179 4.74 35.64 19.25
CA THR A 179 4.57 36.77 18.30
C THR A 179 5.67 37.03 17.27
N ALA A 180 5.34 36.82 15.98
CA ALA A 180 5.58 37.66 14.79
C ALA A 180 5.06 36.84 13.58
N ARG A 181 4.07 37.25 12.76
CA ARG A 181 4.03 38.40 11.83
C ARG A 181 5.27 38.33 10.90
N THR A 182 5.20 38.18 9.58
CA THR A 182 4.47 38.95 8.55
C THR A 182 4.58 38.20 7.21
N GLU A 183 3.73 38.57 6.23
CA GLU A 183 4.03 38.60 4.77
C GLU A 183 4.11 37.24 4.03
N GLU A 184 3.69 37.02 2.78
CA GLU A 184 3.20 37.85 1.66
C GLU A 184 2.96 36.87 0.49
N THR A 185 1.74 36.74 -0.03
CA THR A 185 1.26 37.28 -1.32
C THR A 185 1.86 36.66 -2.59
N ALA A 186 0.97 36.14 -3.46
CA ALA A 186 1.14 35.84 -4.90
C ALA A 186 2.19 34.77 -5.27
N VAL A 187 1.92 33.76 -6.11
CA VAL A 187 1.59 33.89 -7.54
C VAL A 187 0.72 32.71 -7.98
N ARG A 188 -0.59 32.96 -8.09
CA ARG A 188 -1.45 32.32 -9.09
C ARG A 188 -1.43 33.24 -10.31
N HIS A 189 -0.70 32.89 -11.37
CA HIS A 189 -0.93 33.38 -12.75
C HIS A 189 0.21 32.97 -13.69
N ARG A 190 0.20 31.71 -14.18
CA ARG A 190 0.86 31.26 -15.44
C ARG A 190 0.71 29.73 -15.49
N TRP A 191 -0.17 29.10 -16.26
CA TRP A 191 -0.18 29.04 -17.72
C TRP A 191 -1.59 28.64 -18.17
N SER A 192 -2.37 29.63 -18.57
CA SER A 192 -3.38 29.47 -19.62
C SER A 192 -2.71 29.93 -20.91
N LYS A 193 -2.63 29.04 -21.90
CA LYS A 193 -2.33 29.21 -23.34
C LYS A 193 -1.36 28.14 -23.87
N ALA A 194 -1.92 27.01 -24.30
CA ALA A 194 -1.39 26.24 -25.43
C ALA A 194 -2.50 25.34 -26.00
N SER A 195 -3.66 25.93 -26.28
CA SER A 195 -4.76 25.33 -27.03
C SER A 195 -5.14 26.27 -28.17
N ALA A 196 -4.24 26.38 -29.14
CA ALA A 196 -4.52 27.02 -30.43
C ALA A 196 -3.66 26.41 -31.53
N GLY A 197 -4.31 25.78 -32.51
CA GLY A 197 -3.74 25.18 -33.72
C GLY A 197 -4.08 23.69 -33.79
N ARG A 198 -5.30 23.26 -34.14
CA ARG A 198 -6.04 23.45 -35.41
C ARG A 198 -5.11 23.10 -36.59
N ALA A 199 -5.12 21.85 -37.04
CA ALA A 199 -5.99 21.39 -38.12
C ALA A 199 -5.83 22.21 -39.39
N ARG A 200 -5.06 21.67 -40.34
CA ARG A 200 -5.46 21.37 -41.71
C ARG A 200 -4.36 20.53 -42.37
#